data_AF-A0A5B8MIG8-F1
#
_entry.id   AF-A0A5B8MIG8-F1
#
_cell.length_a   1.000
_cell.length_b   1.000
_cell.length_c   1.000
_cell.angle_alpha   90.00
_cell.angle_beta   90.00
_cell.angle_gamma   90.00
#
_symmetry.space_group_name_H-M   'P 1'
#
loop_
_entity.id
_entity.type
_entity.pdbx_description
1 polymer ?
#
loop_
_entity_poly.entity_id
_entity_poly.type
_entity_poly.pdbx_seq_one_letter_code
_entity_poly.pdbx_strand_id
1 'polypeptide(L)'
;MQMRKWSETYEKDQVCFVCVCVDGRPVEVAREFQQGYFEGSTVKNAYIDDYDDFPKFPTQLGCQGFVVIDAKGHFATLRSPSLNKVGHAAFQYVEAVLDQLIASPETNLGGEEERKEEEEAGGAKAVFVRNACSEAPQELDGEGCPSFELPSVGHEGMDAEHGELEDLMRAAAESRSAADIRSLLKSFAFHAKEEEELMSRSGFGSDGGVKLRMFSAISSHAEDHANIVEALEALIASADDEDLVGQTEVWAVCRRIVEHAVNFDSKYAGKLVEAKKRKQEAVA
;
A
#
# COMPACT_ATOMS: atom_id res chain seq x y z
N MET A 1 13.57 14.02 2.09
CA MET A 1 12.19 13.48 2.07
C MET A 1 11.25 14.51 1.45
N GLN A 2 10.23 14.10 0.66
CA GLN A 2 9.34 15.03 -0.05
C GLN A 2 8.50 15.91 0.89
N MET A 3 7.94 15.35 1.97
CA MET A 3 7.14 16.11 2.93
C MET A 3 7.88 17.30 3.55
N ARG A 4 9.19 17.15 3.82
CA ARG A 4 10.02 18.27 4.29
C ARG A 4 10.07 19.41 3.27
N LYS A 5 10.27 19.08 1.99
CA LYS A 5 10.29 20.08 0.92
C LYS A 5 8.95 20.81 0.84
N TRP A 6 7.84 20.07 0.86
CA TRP A 6 6.52 20.68 0.88
C TRP A 6 6.27 21.56 2.10
N SER A 7 6.79 21.17 3.26
CA SER A 7 6.70 21.95 4.50
C SER A 7 7.44 23.29 4.46
N GLU A 8 8.37 23.45 3.51
CA GLU A 8 9.09 24.69 3.21
C GLU A 8 8.44 25.48 2.05
N THR A 9 7.72 24.79 1.15
CA THR A 9 7.03 25.39 0.00
C THR A 9 5.68 26.00 0.37
N TYR A 10 4.87 25.29 1.15
CA TYR A 10 3.53 25.72 1.55
C TYR A 10 3.57 26.50 2.87
N GLU A 11 2.75 27.55 2.99
CA GLU A 11 2.66 28.29 4.24
C GLU A 11 1.95 27.45 5.32
N LYS A 12 2.35 27.65 6.59
CA LYS A 12 1.89 26.79 7.70
C LYS A 12 0.39 26.89 7.98
N ASP A 13 -0.21 28.01 7.61
CA ASP A 13 -1.64 28.30 7.70
C ASP A 13 -2.44 27.77 6.50
N GLN A 14 -1.75 27.38 5.41
CA GLN A 14 -2.38 26.78 4.22
C GLN A 14 -2.40 25.26 4.29
N VAL A 15 -1.27 24.63 4.63
CA VAL A 15 -1.14 23.16 4.62
C VAL A 15 -0.39 22.67 5.86
N CYS A 16 -0.95 21.65 6.52
CA CYS A 16 -0.29 20.96 7.62
C CYS A 16 0.11 19.55 7.18
N PHE A 17 1.42 19.29 7.14
CA PHE A 17 1.94 17.94 6.84
C PHE A 17 2.08 17.13 8.12
N VAL A 18 1.46 15.95 8.16
CA VAL A 18 1.54 15.02 9.29
C VAL A 18 2.10 13.69 8.81
N CYS A 19 3.17 13.22 9.45
CA CYS A 19 3.71 11.88 9.28
C CYS A 19 3.31 11.05 10.51
N VAL A 20 2.70 9.89 10.31
CA VAL A 20 2.24 9.02 11.40
C VAL A 20 2.97 7.69 11.31
N CYS A 21 3.74 7.34 12.35
CA CYS A 21 4.42 6.06 12.46
C CYS A 21 3.45 4.98 12.97
N VAL A 22 3.43 3.86 12.27
CA VAL A 22 2.59 2.68 12.56
C VAL A 22 3.46 1.41 12.74
N ASP A 23 4.75 1.59 12.99
CA ASP A 23 5.72 0.50 13.22
C ASP A 23 5.48 -0.18 14.58
N GLY A 24 5.99 -1.41 14.76
CA GLY A 24 5.94 -2.13 16.04
C GLY A 24 6.74 -1.47 17.17
N ARG A 25 7.64 -0.53 16.86
CA ARG A 25 8.35 0.34 17.82
C ARG A 25 8.05 1.82 17.50
N PRO A 26 6.80 2.24 17.65
CA PRO A 26 6.30 3.47 17.04
C PRO A 26 6.98 4.73 17.60
N VAL A 27 7.33 4.72 18.89
CA VAL A 27 7.97 5.84 19.58
C VAL A 27 9.43 6.01 19.15
N GLU A 28 10.19 4.92 19.13
CA GLU A 28 11.61 4.92 18.75
C GLU A 28 11.76 5.35 17.29
N VAL A 29 11.01 4.74 16.38
CA VAL A 29 11.06 5.02 14.94
C VAL A 29 10.62 6.45 14.65
N ALA A 30 9.55 6.94 15.28
CA ALA A 30 9.14 8.33 15.12
C ALA A 30 10.24 9.30 15.61
N ARG A 31 10.92 9.02 16.72
CA ARG A 31 12.03 9.87 17.19
C ARG A 31 13.20 9.88 16.20
N GLU A 32 13.57 8.73 15.67
CA GLU A 32 14.61 8.61 14.64
C GLU A 32 14.24 9.40 13.38
N PHE A 33 12.99 9.32 12.93
CA PHE A 33 12.50 10.08 11.78
C PHE A 33 12.50 11.60 12.03
N GLN A 34 12.11 12.00 13.25
CA GLN A 34 12.14 13.40 13.64
C GLN A 34 13.57 13.96 13.55
N GLN A 35 14.55 13.26 14.09
CA GLN A 35 15.96 13.69 14.09
C GLN A 35 16.58 13.60 12.68
N GLY A 36 16.29 12.53 11.94
CA GLY A 36 16.90 12.28 10.64
C GLY A 36 16.34 13.11 9.49
N TYR A 37 15.05 13.46 9.54
CA TYR A 37 14.35 14.01 8.37
C TYR A 37 13.59 15.31 8.64
N PHE A 38 12.91 15.42 9.78
CA PHE A 38 11.95 16.50 10.04
C PHE A 38 12.49 17.60 10.96
N GLU A 39 13.70 17.47 11.49
CA GLU A 39 14.31 18.50 12.32
C GLU A 39 14.41 19.85 11.59
N GLY A 40 13.89 20.89 12.24
CA GLY A 40 13.79 22.25 11.68
C GLY A 40 12.66 22.46 10.67
N SER A 41 11.86 21.44 10.38
CA SER A 41 10.70 21.55 9.47
C SER A 41 9.40 21.86 10.20
N THR A 42 8.32 22.08 9.44
CA THR A 42 6.97 22.31 9.98
C THR A 42 6.13 21.03 10.00
N VAL A 43 6.71 19.91 9.53
CA VAL A 43 6.06 18.60 9.54
C VAL A 43 5.80 18.17 10.98
N LYS A 44 4.56 17.81 11.27
CA LYS A 44 4.20 17.17 12.53
C LYS A 44 4.49 15.68 12.40
N ASN A 45 5.36 15.18 13.26
CA ASN A 45 5.64 13.75 13.34
C ASN A 45 4.91 13.16 14.53
N ALA A 46 4.09 12.16 14.27
CA ALA A 46 3.22 11.49 15.23
C ALA A 46 3.41 9.98 15.12
N TYR A 47 2.81 9.24 16.05
CA TYR A 47 2.86 7.79 16.07
C TYR A 47 1.57 7.26 16.71
N ILE A 48 1.28 5.99 16.45
CA ILE A 48 0.17 5.27 17.07
C ILE A 48 0.77 4.27 18.06
N ASP A 49 0.45 4.41 19.34
CA ASP A 49 0.90 3.52 20.42
C ASP A 49 -0.18 2.58 20.95
N ASP A 50 -1.44 2.80 20.57
CA ASP A 50 -2.56 1.89 20.81
C ASP A 50 -3.10 1.31 19.50
N TYR A 51 -3.31 0.00 19.46
CA TYR A 51 -3.86 -0.67 18.28
C TYR A 51 -5.27 -0.17 17.92
N ASP A 52 -6.08 0.21 18.92
CA ASP A 52 -7.45 0.68 18.70
C ASP A 52 -7.51 2.05 17.98
N ASP A 53 -6.40 2.80 18.00
CA ASP A 53 -6.24 4.09 17.32
C ASP A 53 -5.80 3.96 15.86
N PHE A 54 -5.54 2.73 15.38
CA PHE A 54 -5.21 2.51 13.98
C PHE A 54 -6.36 2.96 13.06
N PRO A 55 -6.05 3.55 11.90
CA PRO A 55 -7.08 3.91 10.94
C PRO A 55 -7.94 2.71 10.55
N LYS A 56 -9.25 2.82 10.78
CA LYS A 56 -10.26 1.81 10.39
C LYS A 56 -10.62 1.86 8.91
N PHE A 57 -9.90 2.68 8.14
CA PHE A 57 -9.98 2.82 6.69
C PHE A 57 -8.61 2.46 6.10
N PRO A 58 -8.55 1.83 4.91
CA PRO A 58 -7.35 1.21 4.33
C PRO A 58 -6.27 2.26 4.04
N THR A 59 -5.37 2.48 5.00
CA THR A 59 -4.42 3.61 4.96
C THR A 59 -3.01 3.33 5.49
N GLN A 60 -2.50 2.13 5.24
CA GLN A 60 -1.06 1.91 5.34
C GLN A 60 -0.38 2.43 4.08
N LEU A 61 -0.13 3.75 4.03
CA LEU A 61 0.14 4.43 2.76
C LEU A 61 1.61 4.63 2.39
N GLY A 62 2.61 4.27 3.22
CA GLY A 62 4.06 4.42 2.98
C GLY A 62 4.50 4.97 1.59
N CYS A 63 5.00 4.11 0.71
CA CYS A 63 5.23 4.46 -0.70
C CYS A 63 3.96 4.35 -1.58
N GLN A 64 2.82 4.03 -0.97
CA GLN A 64 1.54 3.77 -1.59
C GLN A 64 0.67 5.02 -1.78
N GLY A 65 1.02 6.17 -1.19
CA GLY A 65 0.37 7.46 -1.45
C GLY A 65 0.25 8.35 -0.21
N PHE A 66 -0.64 9.34 -0.28
CA PHE A 66 -0.97 10.26 0.79
C PHE A 66 -2.48 10.32 1.00
N VAL A 67 -2.89 10.50 2.24
CA VAL A 67 -4.23 11.00 2.58
C VAL A 67 -4.19 12.53 2.49
N VAL A 68 -5.21 13.14 1.88
CA VAL A 68 -5.40 14.59 1.91
C VAL A 68 -6.78 14.90 2.47
N ILE A 69 -6.81 15.76 3.48
CA ILE A 69 -8.01 16.19 4.18
C ILE A 69 -8.12 17.72 4.05
N ASP A 70 -9.32 18.21 3.74
CA ASP A 70 -9.59 19.65 3.68
C ASP A 70 -9.70 20.28 5.09
N ALA A 71 -9.79 21.61 5.14
CA ALA A 71 -9.91 22.35 6.40
C ALA A 71 -11.20 22.07 7.20
N LYS A 72 -12.19 21.41 6.58
CA LYS A 72 -13.47 21.01 7.20
C LYS A 72 -13.45 19.56 7.68
N GLY A 73 -12.35 18.83 7.46
CA GLY A 73 -12.21 17.43 7.83
C GLY A 73 -12.71 16.44 6.78
N HIS A 74 -13.00 16.88 5.55
CA HIS A 74 -13.38 15.98 4.47
C HIS A 74 -12.16 15.45 3.74
N PHE A 75 -12.20 14.16 3.39
CA PHE A 75 -11.15 13.54 2.59
C PHE A 75 -11.25 14.02 1.15
N ALA A 76 -10.22 14.71 0.66
CA ALA A 76 -10.05 15.01 -0.75
C ALA A 76 -9.45 13.80 -1.50
N THR A 77 -8.63 13.01 -0.81
CA THR A 77 -8.23 11.67 -1.23
C THR A 77 -7.90 10.79 -0.03
N LEU A 78 -8.39 9.56 -0.04
CA LEU A 78 -8.03 8.51 0.93
C LEU A 78 -6.71 7.82 0.58
N ARG A 79 -6.29 7.90 -0.69
CA ARG A 79 -5.08 7.26 -1.22
C ARG A 79 -4.69 7.96 -2.53
N SER A 80 -3.71 8.85 -2.48
CA SER A 80 -3.12 9.42 -3.71
C SER A 80 -2.47 8.33 -4.56
N PRO A 81 -2.17 8.59 -5.85
CA PRO A 81 -1.36 7.69 -6.65
C PRO A 81 -0.06 7.32 -5.94
N SER A 82 0.31 6.05 -6.05
CA SER A 82 1.49 5.50 -5.40
C SER A 82 2.77 5.98 -6.09
N LEU A 83 3.74 6.44 -5.29
CA LEU A 83 5.09 6.78 -5.77
C LEU A 83 5.71 5.60 -6.52
N ASN A 84 5.44 4.38 -6.05
CA ASN A 84 5.93 3.15 -6.64
C ASN A 84 5.33 2.84 -8.02
N LYS A 85 4.09 3.29 -8.29
CA LYS A 85 3.42 3.08 -9.59
C LYS A 85 3.75 4.16 -10.61
N VAL A 86 3.68 5.43 -10.18
CA VAL A 86 3.71 6.57 -11.12
C VAL A 86 4.89 7.52 -10.88
N GLY A 87 5.82 7.17 -9.99
CA GLY A 87 7.01 7.96 -9.70
C GLY A 87 6.67 9.36 -9.23
N HIS A 88 7.41 10.36 -9.73
CA HIS A 88 7.22 11.77 -9.32
C HIS A 88 5.84 12.33 -9.68
N ALA A 89 5.09 11.71 -10.60
CA ALA A 89 3.72 12.12 -10.90
C ALA A 89 2.78 11.92 -9.69
N ALA A 90 3.12 11.04 -8.75
CA ALA A 90 2.40 10.90 -7.49
C ALA A 90 2.44 12.19 -6.66
N PHE A 91 3.60 12.85 -6.61
CA PHE A 91 3.75 14.11 -5.90
C PHE A 91 3.03 15.26 -6.61
N GLN A 92 3.11 15.31 -7.94
CA GLN A 92 2.41 16.31 -8.75
C GLN A 92 0.89 16.23 -8.59
N TYR A 93 0.35 15.01 -8.45
CA TYR A 93 -1.07 14.82 -8.15
C TYR A 93 -1.44 15.47 -6.81
N VAL A 94 -0.67 15.19 -5.75
CA VAL A 94 -0.94 15.73 -4.41
C VAL A 94 -0.80 17.25 -4.41
N GLU A 95 0.24 17.80 -5.06
CA GLU A 95 0.43 19.24 -5.23
C GLU A 95 -0.78 19.88 -5.93
N ALA A 96 -1.27 19.28 -7.02
CA ALA A 96 -2.45 19.78 -7.73
C ALA A 96 -3.73 19.76 -6.86
N VAL A 97 -3.91 18.72 -6.04
CA VAL A 97 -5.04 18.65 -5.09
C VAL A 97 -4.92 19.72 -4.01
N LEU A 98 -3.73 19.92 -3.44
CA LEU A 98 -3.49 20.95 -2.43
C LEU A 98 -3.74 22.35 -3.00
N ASP A 99 -3.21 22.65 -4.18
CA ASP A 99 -3.36 23.94 -4.83
C ASP A 99 -4.84 24.26 -5.14
N GLN A 100 -5.62 23.26 -5.54
CA GLN A 100 -7.07 23.40 -5.72
C GLN A 100 -7.79 23.73 -4.41
N LEU A 101 -7.46 23.03 -3.32
CA LEU A 101 -8.07 23.25 -2.00
C LEU A 101 -7.71 24.63 -1.44
N ILE A 102 -6.48 25.08 -1.63
CA ILE A 102 -6.01 26.41 -1.21
C ILE A 102 -6.74 27.50 -2.02
N ALA A 103 -6.89 27.31 -3.33
CA ALA A 103 -7.53 28.30 -4.20
C ALA A 103 -9.05 28.39 -4.02
N SER A 104 -9.70 27.35 -3.51
CA SER A 104 -11.16 27.28 -3.38
C SER A 104 -11.62 26.75 -2.02
N PRO A 105 -11.43 27.52 -0.93
CA PRO A 105 -11.80 27.10 0.43
C PRO A 105 -13.32 26.97 0.67
N GLU A 106 -14.17 27.51 -0.22
CA GLU A 106 -15.61 27.69 -0.02
C GLU A 106 -16.52 26.81 -0.92
N THR A 107 -16.03 26.26 -2.03
CA THR A 107 -16.86 25.49 -2.98
C THR A 107 -16.58 23.99 -2.88
N ASN A 108 -17.46 23.25 -2.19
CA ASN A 108 -17.97 21.93 -2.60
C ASN A 108 -18.91 21.40 -1.51
N LEU A 109 -20.08 22.04 -1.40
CA LEU A 109 -21.24 21.46 -0.73
C LEU A 109 -22.17 20.88 -1.80
N GLY A 110 -22.33 19.57 -1.77
CA GLY A 110 -23.54 18.84 -2.16
C GLY A 110 -24.15 19.09 -3.54
N GLY A 111 -24.03 18.10 -4.42
CA GLY A 111 -24.93 17.92 -5.55
C GLY A 111 -25.04 16.44 -5.88
N GLU A 112 -26.11 15.80 -5.44
CA GLU A 112 -26.60 14.55 -6.00
C GLU A 112 -26.84 14.75 -7.50
N GLU A 113 -26.19 13.95 -8.33
CA GLU A 113 -26.72 13.56 -9.64
C GLU A 113 -25.96 12.29 -10.05
N GLU A 114 -26.72 11.20 -10.18
CA GLU A 114 -26.31 10.00 -10.92
C GLU A 114 -25.63 10.43 -12.23
N ARG A 115 -24.33 10.17 -12.39
CA ARG A 115 -23.69 10.26 -13.69
C ARG A 115 -22.89 9.00 -13.96
N LYS A 116 -23.36 8.35 -15.02
CA LYS A 116 -22.81 7.19 -15.70
C LYS A 116 -21.30 7.32 -15.87
N GLU A 117 -20.65 6.16 -15.78
CA GLU A 117 -19.32 5.88 -16.28
C GLU A 117 -19.16 6.48 -17.68
N GLU A 118 -18.35 7.53 -17.77
CA GLU A 118 -17.65 7.90 -18.99
C GLU A 118 -16.17 7.98 -18.63
N GLU A 119 -15.43 6.94 -19.02
CA GLU A 119 -14.00 7.01 -19.27
C GLU A 119 -13.75 8.11 -20.32
N GLU A 120 -13.08 9.19 -19.94
CA GLU A 120 -11.91 9.74 -20.64
C GLU A 120 -11.44 11.08 -20.04
N ALA A 121 -10.12 11.30 -20.12
CA ALA A 121 -9.38 12.55 -19.93
C ALA A 121 -9.10 13.07 -18.48
N GLY A 122 -8.03 12.55 -17.89
CA GLY A 122 -6.85 13.36 -17.55
C GLY A 122 -7.00 14.63 -16.68
N GLY A 123 -7.94 14.69 -15.74
CA GLY A 123 -8.07 15.78 -14.79
C GLY A 123 -8.21 15.29 -13.36
N ALA A 124 -7.20 15.55 -12.52
CA ALA A 124 -7.24 15.23 -11.09
C ALA A 124 -8.38 16.01 -10.41
N LYS A 125 -9.43 15.29 -9.99
CA LYS A 125 -10.57 15.83 -9.25
C LYS A 125 -10.63 15.13 -7.89
N ALA A 126 -10.69 15.92 -6.81
CA ALA A 126 -10.86 15.39 -5.47
C ALA A 126 -12.17 14.59 -5.36
N VAL A 127 -12.10 13.37 -4.82
CA VAL A 127 -13.26 12.49 -4.59
C VAL A 127 -13.53 12.49 -3.09
N PHE A 128 -14.68 13.07 -2.72
CA PHE A 128 -15.07 13.24 -1.32
C PHE A 128 -15.83 12.01 -0.82
N VAL A 129 -15.29 11.29 0.16
CA VAL A 129 -16.01 10.19 0.84
C VAL A 129 -16.69 10.73 2.09
N ARG A 130 -18.01 10.54 2.21
CA ARG A 130 -18.77 10.83 3.43
C ARG A 130 -18.49 9.75 4.48
N ASN A 131 -18.38 10.16 5.75
CA ASN A 131 -18.31 9.31 6.95
C ASN A 131 -16.99 8.56 7.24
N ALA A 132 -15.85 8.98 6.71
CA ALA A 132 -14.57 8.29 6.95
C ALA A 132 -14.03 8.33 8.40
N CYS A 133 -14.77 8.93 9.35
CA CYS A 133 -14.51 8.90 10.79
C CYS A 133 -15.63 8.20 11.61
N SER A 134 -16.48 7.36 11.00
CA SER A 134 -17.44 6.57 11.78
C SER A 134 -16.74 5.52 12.63
N GLU A 135 -17.24 5.26 13.84
CA GLU A 135 -16.74 4.15 14.68
C GLU A 135 -16.91 2.77 14.01
N ALA A 136 -17.88 2.67 13.10
CA ALA A 136 -18.09 1.51 12.24
C ALA A 136 -17.03 1.49 11.10
N PRO A 137 -16.36 0.35 10.85
CA PRO A 137 -15.51 0.16 9.68
C PRO A 137 -16.27 0.53 8.41
N GLN A 138 -15.67 1.37 7.56
CA GLN A 138 -16.28 1.69 6.27
C GLN A 138 -16.01 0.55 5.29
N GLU A 139 -17.08 0.00 4.71
CA GLU A 139 -16.99 -0.84 3.51
C GLU A 139 -16.58 0.06 2.34
N LEU A 140 -15.32 -0.03 1.95
CA LEU A 140 -14.84 0.57 0.72
C LEU A 140 -14.92 -0.49 -0.37
N ASP A 141 -15.87 -0.21 -1.26
CA ASP A 141 -16.33 -0.96 -2.43
C ASP A 141 -17.56 -1.84 -2.12
N GLY A 142 -18.66 -1.54 -2.83
CA GLY A 142 -19.99 -2.11 -2.58
C GLY A 142 -20.04 -3.63 -2.72
N GLU A 143 -21.06 -4.22 -2.09
CA GLU A 143 -21.48 -5.62 -2.16
C GLU A 143 -20.82 -6.43 -3.29
N GLY A 144 -19.60 -6.93 -3.07
CA GLY A 144 -18.81 -7.57 -4.11
C GLY A 144 -17.59 -8.29 -3.56
N CYS A 145 -17.44 -9.56 -3.94
CA CYS A 145 -16.26 -10.36 -3.63
C CYS A 145 -15.01 -9.67 -4.22
N PRO A 146 -13.92 -9.49 -3.46
CA PRO A 146 -12.69 -8.92 -4.01
C PRO A 146 -12.19 -9.76 -5.20
N SER A 147 -11.74 -9.10 -6.27
CA SER A 147 -11.02 -9.80 -7.33
C SER A 147 -9.74 -10.38 -6.74
N PHE A 148 -9.51 -11.67 -6.95
CA PHE A 148 -8.32 -12.40 -6.49
C PHE A 148 -7.25 -12.52 -7.57
N GLU A 149 -7.43 -11.86 -8.72
CA GLU A 149 -6.52 -11.94 -9.86
C GLU A 149 -5.18 -11.26 -9.54
N LEU A 150 -4.10 -12.02 -9.66
CA LEU A 150 -2.72 -11.59 -9.50
C LEU A 150 -2.09 -11.37 -10.88
N PRO A 151 -1.42 -10.23 -11.13
CA PRO A 151 -0.81 -9.95 -12.43
C PRO A 151 0.34 -10.92 -12.72
N SER A 152 0.47 -11.32 -13.99
CA SER A 152 1.64 -12.08 -14.46
C SER A 152 2.90 -11.21 -14.42
N VAL A 153 3.99 -11.81 -13.95
CA VAL A 153 5.33 -11.23 -13.93
C VAL A 153 6.21 -11.75 -15.06
N GLY A 154 5.66 -12.62 -15.91
CA GLY A 154 6.34 -13.22 -17.06
C GLY A 154 7.41 -14.24 -16.67
N HIS A 155 7.34 -14.78 -15.45
CA HIS A 155 8.18 -15.89 -15.00
C HIS A 155 7.28 -17.09 -14.69
N GLU A 156 7.38 -18.15 -15.49
CA GLU A 156 6.47 -19.31 -15.44
C GLU A 156 6.26 -19.89 -14.04
N GLY A 157 7.33 -20.00 -13.24
CA GLY A 157 7.22 -20.49 -11.86
C GLY A 157 6.48 -19.53 -10.92
N MET A 158 6.69 -18.21 -11.09
CA MET A 158 6.04 -17.21 -10.23
C MET A 158 4.58 -17.03 -10.63
N ASP A 159 4.28 -17.06 -11.94
CA ASP A 159 2.91 -17.00 -12.45
C ASP A 159 2.10 -18.24 -12.04
N ALA A 160 2.74 -19.41 -11.93
CA ALA A 160 2.11 -20.61 -11.39
C ALA A 160 1.81 -20.48 -9.89
N GLU A 161 2.77 -19.97 -9.10
CA GLU A 161 2.56 -19.68 -7.67
C GLU A 161 1.46 -18.63 -7.45
N HIS A 162 1.39 -17.59 -8.30
CA HIS A 162 0.29 -16.62 -8.29
C HIS A 162 -1.05 -17.34 -8.47
N GLY A 163 -1.19 -18.19 -9.50
CA GLY A 163 -2.42 -18.96 -9.72
C GLY A 163 -2.83 -19.82 -8.51
N GLU A 164 -1.87 -20.46 -7.84
CA GLU A 164 -2.14 -21.22 -6.61
C GLU A 164 -2.61 -20.30 -5.45
N LEU A 165 -2.06 -19.10 -5.34
CA LEU A 165 -2.51 -18.10 -4.36
C LEU A 165 -3.93 -17.60 -4.66
N GLU A 166 -4.30 -17.40 -5.93
CA GLU A 166 -5.67 -17.00 -6.31
C GLU A 166 -6.70 -18.05 -5.85
N ASP A 167 -6.41 -19.33 -6.09
CA ASP A 167 -7.26 -20.44 -5.70
C ASP A 167 -7.38 -20.54 -4.17
N LEU A 168 -6.27 -20.37 -3.45
CA LEU A 168 -6.26 -20.38 -1.98
C LEU A 168 -6.98 -19.18 -1.38
N MET A 169 -6.85 -17.98 -1.97
CA MET A 169 -7.60 -16.80 -1.54
C MET A 169 -9.10 -16.99 -1.73
N ARG A 170 -9.52 -17.61 -2.84
CA ARG A 170 -10.93 -17.94 -3.08
C ARG A 170 -11.46 -18.96 -2.07
N ALA A 171 -10.71 -20.04 -1.83
CA ALA A 171 -11.08 -21.06 -0.86
C ALA A 171 -11.19 -20.47 0.57
N ALA A 172 -10.21 -19.66 0.97
CA ALA A 172 -10.21 -18.94 2.24
C ALA A 172 -11.42 -18.00 2.39
N ALA A 173 -11.75 -17.25 1.33
CA ALA A 173 -12.89 -16.33 1.34
C ALA A 173 -14.24 -17.05 1.40
N GLU A 174 -14.36 -18.22 0.79
CA GLU A 174 -15.58 -19.04 0.79
C GLU A 174 -15.79 -19.80 2.10
N SER A 175 -14.74 -20.45 2.62
CA SER A 175 -14.85 -21.30 3.81
C SER A 175 -14.76 -20.50 5.11
N ARG A 176 -13.97 -19.42 5.11
CA ARG A 176 -13.53 -18.68 6.30
C ARG A 176 -12.90 -19.56 7.38
N SER A 177 -12.40 -20.74 7.01
CA SER A 177 -11.78 -21.65 7.97
C SER A 177 -10.33 -21.23 8.22
N ALA A 178 -9.89 -21.25 9.48
CA ALA A 178 -8.50 -20.98 9.80
C ALA A 178 -7.57 -22.04 9.17
N ALA A 179 -8.06 -23.25 8.87
CA ALA A 179 -7.31 -24.26 8.11
C ALA A 179 -6.98 -23.80 6.66
N ASP A 180 -7.92 -23.15 5.98
CA ASP A 180 -7.69 -22.62 4.63
C ASP A 180 -6.80 -21.37 4.69
N ILE A 181 -6.95 -20.52 5.71
CA ILE A 181 -6.03 -19.39 5.94
C ILE A 181 -4.61 -19.87 6.25
N ARG A 182 -4.44 -20.96 7.03
CA ARG A 182 -3.12 -21.59 7.26
C ARG A 182 -2.51 -22.12 5.96
N SER A 183 -3.33 -22.64 5.04
CA SER A 183 -2.88 -23.10 3.73
C SER A 183 -2.43 -21.93 2.85
N LEU A 184 -3.21 -20.84 2.83
CA LEU A 184 -2.85 -19.58 2.18
C LEU A 184 -1.55 -19.00 2.75
N LEU A 185 -1.42 -18.93 4.07
CA LEU A 185 -0.20 -18.48 4.77
C LEU A 185 1.02 -19.27 4.34
N LYS A 186 0.92 -20.60 4.36
CA LYS A 186 2.05 -21.47 3.98
C LYS A 186 2.46 -21.25 2.53
N SER A 187 1.50 -21.11 1.63
CA SER A 187 1.77 -20.87 0.20
C SER A 187 2.39 -19.49 -0.01
N PHE A 188 1.83 -18.44 0.59
CA PHE A 188 2.34 -17.08 0.48
C PHE A 188 3.77 -16.96 1.05
N ALA A 189 4.03 -17.53 2.22
CA ALA A 189 5.36 -17.52 2.82
C ALA A 189 6.40 -18.28 1.97
N PHE A 190 5.97 -19.35 1.28
CA PHE A 190 6.83 -20.06 0.33
C PHE A 190 7.13 -19.21 -0.89
N HIS A 191 6.09 -18.64 -1.50
CA HIS A 191 6.20 -17.71 -2.64
C HIS A 191 7.14 -16.54 -2.34
N ALA A 192 6.89 -15.82 -1.24
CA ALA A 192 7.70 -14.70 -0.78
C ALA A 192 9.19 -15.03 -0.70
N LYS A 193 9.52 -16.23 -0.19
CA LYS A 193 10.90 -16.67 -0.08
C LYS A 193 11.54 -16.96 -1.45
N GLU A 194 10.86 -17.71 -2.31
CA GLU A 194 11.38 -18.02 -3.66
C GLU A 194 11.58 -16.75 -4.48
N GLU A 195 10.67 -15.80 -4.34
CA GLU A 195 10.73 -14.50 -4.99
C GLU A 195 11.90 -13.64 -4.50
N GLU A 196 12.08 -13.50 -3.17
CA GLU A 196 13.22 -12.78 -2.59
C GLU A 196 14.56 -13.40 -2.99
N GLU A 197 14.64 -14.74 -3.03
CA GLU A 197 15.81 -15.45 -3.53
C GLU A 197 16.06 -15.17 -5.01
N LEU A 198 15.01 -15.12 -5.83
CA LEU A 198 15.08 -14.80 -7.25
C LEU A 198 15.54 -13.36 -7.48
N MET A 199 15.03 -12.38 -6.73
CA MET A 199 15.48 -10.99 -6.78
C MET A 199 16.95 -10.85 -6.35
N SER A 200 17.34 -11.55 -5.30
CA SER A 200 18.72 -11.56 -4.81
C SER A 200 19.68 -12.14 -5.85
N ARG A 201 19.33 -13.26 -6.49
CA ARG A 201 20.17 -13.94 -7.51
C ARG A 201 20.27 -13.15 -8.82
N SER A 202 19.25 -12.37 -9.16
CA SER A 202 19.21 -11.56 -10.38
C SER A 202 19.89 -10.19 -10.25
N GLY A 203 20.26 -9.79 -9.03
CA GLY A 203 20.85 -8.47 -8.76
C GLY A 203 19.84 -7.32 -8.88
N PHE A 204 18.55 -7.62 -8.87
CA PHE A 204 17.49 -6.61 -8.91
C PHE A 204 17.63 -5.66 -7.71
N GLY A 205 17.70 -4.35 -7.92
CA GLY A 205 17.90 -3.38 -6.83
C GLY A 205 19.35 -3.23 -6.30
N SER A 206 20.35 -3.83 -6.95
CA SER A 206 21.78 -3.71 -6.56
C SER A 206 22.52 -2.51 -7.19
N ASP A 207 21.94 -1.80 -8.16
CA ASP A 207 22.61 -0.70 -8.87
C ASP A 207 22.31 0.66 -8.21
N GLY A 208 23.17 1.07 -7.27
CA GLY A 208 23.15 2.42 -6.69
C GLY A 208 24.14 2.59 -5.54
N GLY A 209 25.36 3.04 -5.86
CA GLY A 209 26.51 3.05 -4.96
C GLY A 209 26.29 3.65 -3.56
N VAL A 210 26.79 2.92 -2.54
CA VAL A 210 27.32 3.28 -1.20
C VAL A 210 26.60 4.33 -0.32
N LYS A 211 25.65 5.15 -0.79
CA LYS A 211 25.02 6.23 -0.02
C LYS A 211 23.50 6.13 0.17
N LEU A 212 22.82 5.12 -0.39
CA LEU A 212 21.36 4.94 -0.25
C LEU A 212 20.95 3.51 0.15
N ARG A 213 21.77 2.87 0.99
CA ARG A 213 21.53 1.49 1.46
C ARG A 213 20.27 1.30 2.34
N MET A 214 19.56 2.39 2.68
CA MET A 214 18.38 2.36 3.56
C MET A 214 17.03 2.26 2.81
N PHE A 215 17.02 2.25 1.47
CA PHE A 215 15.80 2.12 0.66
C PHE A 215 16.03 1.17 -0.53
N SER A 216 16.55 -0.03 -0.28
CA SER A 216 16.62 -1.05 -1.32
C SER A 216 15.20 -1.52 -1.62
N ALA A 217 14.81 -1.53 -2.89
CA ALA A 217 13.52 -2.08 -3.33
C ALA A 217 13.29 -3.50 -2.79
N ILE A 218 14.36 -4.31 -2.66
CA ILE A 218 14.31 -5.65 -2.05
C ILE A 218 13.94 -5.56 -0.57
N SER A 219 14.53 -4.63 0.18
CA SER A 219 14.27 -4.52 1.62
C SER A 219 12.82 -4.13 1.90
N SER A 220 12.28 -3.17 1.13
CA SER A 220 10.87 -2.78 1.26
C SER A 220 9.91 -3.85 0.76
N HIS A 221 10.35 -4.71 -0.18
CA HIS A 221 9.56 -5.84 -0.68
C HIS A 221 9.46 -6.93 0.39
N ALA A 222 10.60 -7.33 0.96
CA ALA A 222 10.66 -8.33 2.03
C ALA A 222 9.93 -7.88 3.31
N GLU A 223 9.96 -6.58 3.61
CA GLU A 223 9.17 -6.02 4.72
C GLU A 223 7.66 -6.10 4.45
N ASP A 224 7.23 -5.88 3.20
CA ASP A 224 5.82 -6.05 2.82
C ASP A 224 5.36 -7.52 2.93
N HIS A 225 6.21 -8.47 2.52
CA HIS A 225 5.97 -9.89 2.76
C HIS A 225 5.79 -10.21 4.25
N ALA A 226 6.70 -9.73 5.10
CA ALA A 226 6.64 -9.96 6.53
C ALA A 226 5.33 -9.43 7.13
N ASN A 227 4.90 -8.25 6.71
CA ASN A 227 3.64 -7.65 7.16
C ASN A 227 2.41 -8.46 6.72
N ILE A 228 2.42 -9.05 5.52
CA ILE A 228 1.32 -9.89 5.03
C ILE A 228 1.28 -11.22 5.78
N VAL A 229 2.46 -11.83 6.03
CA VAL A 229 2.60 -13.04 6.85
C VAL A 229 2.08 -12.80 8.26
N GLU A 230 2.49 -11.70 8.92
CA GLU A 230 2.01 -11.34 10.26
C GLU A 230 0.50 -11.12 10.28
N ALA A 231 -0.07 -10.47 9.25
CA ALA A 231 -1.51 -10.28 9.13
C ALA A 231 -2.28 -11.61 8.99
N LEU A 232 -1.74 -12.57 8.24
CA LEU A 232 -2.29 -13.92 8.10
C LEU A 232 -2.21 -14.69 9.43
N GLU A 233 -1.10 -14.59 10.15
CA GLU A 233 -0.92 -15.21 11.47
C GLU A 233 -1.90 -14.62 12.50
N ALA A 234 -2.05 -13.30 12.53
CA ALA A 234 -3.00 -12.62 13.39
C ALA A 234 -4.45 -13.02 13.09
N LEU A 235 -4.81 -13.15 11.80
CA LEU A 235 -6.12 -13.64 11.36
C LEU A 235 -6.38 -15.08 11.81
N ILE A 236 -5.39 -15.96 11.73
CA ILE A 236 -5.53 -17.34 12.25
C ILE A 236 -5.72 -17.33 13.77
N ALA A 237 -5.04 -16.42 14.47
CA ALA A 237 -5.15 -16.28 15.92
C ALA A 237 -6.49 -15.68 16.38
N SER A 238 -7.21 -14.96 15.51
CA SER A 238 -8.53 -14.40 15.79
C SER A 238 -9.68 -15.39 15.56
N ALA A 239 -9.38 -16.62 15.14
CA ALA A 239 -10.39 -17.66 14.90
C ALA A 239 -11.23 -17.94 16.16
N ASP A 240 -12.53 -18.13 15.95
CA ASP A 240 -13.47 -18.46 17.02
C ASP A 240 -13.39 -19.95 17.44
N ASP A 241 -14.25 -20.34 18.38
CA ASP A 241 -14.32 -21.72 18.88
C ASP A 241 -14.66 -22.76 17.79
N GLU A 242 -15.18 -22.33 16.64
CA GLU A 242 -15.51 -23.17 15.47
C GLU A 242 -14.39 -23.14 14.40
N ASP A 243 -13.21 -22.56 14.70
CA ASP A 243 -12.06 -22.36 13.80
C ASP A 243 -12.43 -21.48 12.58
N LEU A 244 -13.40 -20.56 12.74
CA LEU A 244 -13.82 -19.61 11.72
C LEU A 244 -13.29 -18.20 12.00
N VAL A 245 -13.03 -17.44 10.93
CA VAL A 245 -12.53 -16.06 11.01
C VAL A 245 -13.51 -15.05 10.41
N GLY A 246 -13.34 -13.76 10.73
CA GLY A 246 -14.19 -12.69 10.22
C GLY A 246 -14.07 -12.53 8.69
N GLN A 247 -15.20 -12.51 7.98
CA GLN A 247 -15.23 -12.35 6.51
C GLN A 247 -14.49 -11.09 6.05
N THR A 248 -14.72 -9.98 6.74
CA THR A 248 -14.07 -8.69 6.45
C THR A 248 -12.56 -8.77 6.59
N GLU A 249 -12.07 -9.53 7.57
CA GLU A 249 -10.63 -9.68 7.82
C GLU A 249 -9.98 -10.57 6.76
N VAL A 250 -10.65 -11.66 6.33
CA VAL A 250 -10.21 -12.48 5.19
C VAL A 250 -10.09 -11.64 3.94
N TRP A 251 -11.11 -10.84 3.60
CA TRP A 251 -11.07 -9.95 2.45
C TRP A 251 -9.97 -8.91 2.54
N ALA A 252 -9.73 -8.35 3.73
CA ALA A 252 -8.67 -7.38 3.95
C ALA A 252 -7.28 -7.99 3.68
N VAL A 253 -7.03 -9.21 4.12
CA VAL A 253 -5.76 -9.91 3.90
C VAL A 253 -5.59 -10.33 2.44
N CYS A 254 -6.61 -10.90 1.79
CA CYS A 254 -6.53 -11.24 0.36
C CYS A 254 -6.28 -9.99 -0.50
N ARG A 255 -6.91 -8.85 -0.17
CA ARG A 255 -6.65 -7.58 -0.84
C ARG A 255 -5.20 -7.14 -0.68
N ARG A 256 -4.58 -7.32 0.49
CA ARG A 256 -3.15 -6.99 0.68
C ARG A 256 -2.24 -7.82 -0.22
N ILE A 257 -2.55 -9.11 -0.43
CA ILE A 257 -1.81 -9.98 -1.36
C ILE A 257 -1.95 -9.48 -2.80
N VAL A 258 -3.17 -9.13 -3.24
CA VAL A 258 -3.39 -8.57 -4.59
C VAL A 258 -2.68 -7.24 -4.76
N GLU A 259 -2.76 -6.36 -3.76
CA GLU A 259 -2.06 -5.08 -3.75
C GLU A 259 -0.54 -5.28 -3.81
N HIS A 260 -0.01 -6.26 -3.09
CA HIS A 260 1.40 -6.64 -3.15
C HIS A 260 1.82 -6.96 -4.59
N ALA A 261 1.15 -7.92 -5.23
CA ALA A 261 1.50 -8.36 -6.57
C ALA A 261 1.42 -7.24 -7.62
N VAL A 262 0.41 -6.36 -7.49
CA VAL A 262 0.28 -5.20 -8.37
C VAL A 262 1.37 -4.16 -8.11
N ASN A 263 1.75 -3.93 -6.86
CA ASN A 263 2.62 -2.82 -6.46
C ASN A 263 4.10 -3.17 -6.43
N PHE A 264 4.43 -4.42 -6.21
CA PHE A 264 5.78 -4.92 -6.03
C PHE A 264 6.14 -5.87 -7.16
N ASP A 265 5.35 -6.91 -7.39
CA ASP A 265 5.77 -8.01 -8.25
C ASP A 265 5.82 -7.60 -9.72
N SER A 266 4.83 -6.81 -10.13
CA SER A 266 4.78 -6.18 -11.44
C SER A 266 6.04 -5.36 -11.78
N LYS A 267 6.82 -4.89 -10.78
CA LYS A 267 8.00 -4.04 -11.02
C LYS A 267 9.20 -4.81 -11.55
N TYR A 268 9.32 -6.10 -11.28
CA TYR A 268 10.37 -6.93 -11.84
C TYR A 268 9.89 -7.75 -13.04
N ALA A 269 8.60 -7.64 -13.40
CA ALA A 269 8.04 -8.30 -14.56
C ALA A 269 8.92 -8.06 -15.80
N GLY A 270 9.30 -9.16 -16.48
CA GLY A 270 10.21 -9.16 -17.63
C GLY A 270 11.69 -8.83 -17.33
N LYS A 271 12.03 -8.24 -16.18
CA LYS A 271 13.42 -7.90 -15.81
C LYS A 271 14.20 -9.11 -15.31
N LEU A 272 13.53 -10.09 -14.71
CA LEU A 272 14.16 -11.33 -14.21
C LEU A 272 14.44 -12.35 -15.32
N VAL A 273 13.68 -12.29 -16.42
CA VAL A 273 13.83 -13.17 -17.59
C VAL A 273 15.06 -12.78 -18.43
N GLU A 274 15.36 -11.48 -18.57
CA GLU A 274 16.50 -11.00 -19.37
C GLU A 274 17.87 -11.41 -18.80
N ALA A 275 18.00 -11.54 -17.48
CA ALA A 275 19.26 -11.92 -16.84
C ALA A 275 19.71 -13.35 -17.27
N LYS A 276 18.76 -14.26 -17.52
CA LYS A 276 19.04 -15.63 -17.97
C LYS A 276 19.48 -15.67 -19.44
N LYS A 277 18.87 -14.84 -20.30
CA LYS A 277 19.22 -14.71 -21.72
C LYS A 277 20.62 -14.10 -21.92
N ARG A 278 20.93 -13.01 -21.22
CA ARG A 278 22.26 -12.37 -21.28
C ARG A 278 23.39 -13.29 -20.81
N LYS A 279 23.12 -14.19 -19.86
CA LYS A 279 24.11 -15.16 -19.37
C LYS A 279 24.31 -16.35 -20.32
N GLN A 280 23.29 -16.72 -21.11
CA GLN A 280 23.42 -17.74 -22.15
C GLN A 280 24.15 -17.21 -23.39
N GLU A 281 23.95 -15.94 -23.75
CA GLU A 281 24.66 -15.29 -24.87
C GLU A 281 26.11 -14.93 -24.53
N ALA A 282 26.46 -14.74 -23.25
CA ALA A 282 27.84 -14.49 -22.82
C ALA A 282 28.71 -15.75 -22.68
N VAL A 283 28.12 -16.94 -22.80
CA VAL A 283 28.80 -18.25 -22.67
C VAL A 283 28.86 -19.00 -24.02
N ALA A 284 28.25 -18.45 -25.08
CA ALA A 284 28.34 -18.92 -26.46
C ALA A 284 29.40 -18.13 -27.25
#